data_AF-A0A924JTV3-F1
#
_entry.id   AF-A0A924JTV3-F1
#
_cell.length_a   1.000
_cell.length_b   1.000
_cell.length_c   1.000
_cell.angle_alpha   90.00
_cell.angle_beta   90.00
_cell.angle_gamma   90.00
#
_symmetry.space_group_name_H-M   'P 1'
#
loop_
_entity.id
_entity.type
_entity.pdbx_description
1 polymer ?
#
loop_
_entity_poly.entity_id
_entity_poly.type
_entity_poly.pdbx_seq_one_letter_code
_entity_poly.pdbx_strand_id
1 'polypeptide(L)'
;TLGRSFDTSASASRMNRASTDMGNVSQLVPSIHPYIGIGSLPATNHQKEFAEHCVRPAAELALTDAATALAWTAIDVAAARNR
;
A
#
# COMPACT_ATOMS: atom_id res chain seq x y z
N THR A 1 10.22 12.75 3.85
CA THR A 1 9.40 11.54 4.11
C THR A 1 7.94 11.97 4.22
N LEU A 2 6.97 11.07 4.01
CA LEU A 2 5.53 11.39 4.05
C LEU A 2 4.92 11.35 5.47
N GLY A 3 5.74 11.32 6.53
CA GLY A 3 5.25 11.26 7.92
C GLY A 3 4.51 9.99 8.32
N ARG A 4 4.45 8.96 7.46
CA ARG A 4 3.78 7.68 7.74
C ARG A 4 4.65 6.74 8.60
N SER A 5 4.00 5.97 9.46
CA SER A 5 4.64 4.94 10.30
C SER A 5 4.46 3.54 9.71
N PHE A 6 5.47 2.68 9.86
CA PHE A 6 5.34 1.25 9.59
C PHE A 6 4.66 0.57 10.77
N ASP A 7 3.42 0.13 10.58
CA ASP A 7 2.71 -0.67 11.57
C ASP A 7 3.12 -2.14 11.42
N THR A 8 3.85 -2.66 12.41
CA THR A 8 4.30 -4.05 12.48
C THR A 8 3.44 -4.90 13.41
N SER A 9 2.26 -4.43 13.80
CA SER A 9 1.32 -5.22 14.62
C SER A 9 0.97 -6.55 13.94
N ALA A 10 0.58 -7.54 14.73
CA ALA A 10 0.24 -8.87 14.20
C ALA A 10 -0.89 -8.81 13.15
N SER A 11 -1.83 -7.87 13.29
CA SER A 11 -2.92 -7.69 12.33
C SER A 11 -2.45 -7.01 11.05
N ALA A 12 -1.66 -5.94 11.14
CA ALA A 12 -1.13 -5.24 9.97
C ALA A 12 -0.11 -6.09 9.20
N SER A 13 0.79 -6.79 9.89
CA SER A 13 1.83 -7.63 9.27
C SER A 13 1.27 -8.80 8.46
N ARG A 14 0.07 -9.30 8.77
CA ARG A 14 -0.58 -10.38 8.00
C ARG A 14 -1.18 -9.92 6.67
N MET A 15 -1.38 -8.62 6.45
CA MET A 15 -1.95 -8.12 5.20
C MET A 15 -1.07 -8.42 3.99
N ASN A 16 0.24 -8.61 4.17
CA ASN A 16 1.17 -8.99 3.10
C ASN A 16 0.96 -10.41 2.54
N ARG A 17 0.03 -11.20 3.10
CA ARG A 17 -0.29 -12.56 2.65
C ARG A 17 -1.53 -12.64 1.75
N ALA A 18 -2.00 -11.51 1.23
CA ALA A 18 -3.15 -11.50 0.33
C ALA A 18 -2.86 -12.25 -0.98
N SER A 19 -3.89 -12.89 -1.53
CA SER A 19 -3.83 -13.50 -2.87
C SER A 19 -4.24 -12.45 -3.91
N THR A 20 -3.33 -12.10 -4.82
CA THR A 20 -3.53 -11.10 -5.89
C THR A 20 -2.84 -11.57 -7.17
N ASP A 21 -3.42 -11.21 -8.31
CA ASP A 21 -2.84 -11.38 -9.65
C ASP A 21 -1.49 -10.65 -9.84
N MET A 22 -1.18 -9.64 -9.01
CA MET A 22 0.16 -9.03 -8.96
C MET A 22 1.25 -10.07 -8.62
N GLY A 23 0.91 -11.17 -7.94
CA GLY A 23 1.83 -12.29 -7.72
C GLY A 23 2.25 -13.00 -9.01
N ASN A 24 1.42 -12.97 -10.06
CA ASN A 24 1.78 -13.47 -11.38
C ASN A 24 2.72 -12.49 -12.09
N VAL A 25 2.43 -11.18 -11.99
CA VAL A 25 3.28 -10.12 -12.58
C VAL A 25 4.68 -10.15 -11.96
N SER A 26 4.78 -10.37 -10.65
CA SER A 26 6.07 -10.42 -9.95
C SER A 26 6.98 -11.58 -10.37
N GLN A 27 6.44 -12.59 -11.07
CA GLN A 27 7.27 -13.67 -11.66
C GLN A 27 8.01 -13.21 -12.94
N LEU A 28 7.53 -12.14 -13.58
CA LEU A 28 8.06 -11.68 -14.87
C LEU A 28 8.90 -10.41 -14.75
N VAL A 29 8.56 -9.51 -13.83
CA VAL A 29 9.28 -8.24 -13.65
C VAL A 29 9.44 -7.89 -12.16
N PRO A 30 10.51 -7.17 -11.77
CA PRO A 30 10.62 -6.62 -10.43
C PRO A 30 9.37 -5.80 -10.09
N SER A 31 8.65 -6.22 -9.05
CA SER A 31 7.32 -5.72 -8.71
C SER A 31 7.18 -5.50 -7.20
N ILE A 32 6.29 -4.58 -6.81
CA ILE A 32 5.90 -4.34 -5.42
C ILE A 32 4.36 -4.30 -5.32
N HIS A 33 3.83 -4.77 -4.19
CA HIS A 33 2.40 -4.67 -3.86
C HIS A 33 2.22 -4.24 -2.39
N PRO A 34 2.57 -2.98 -2.04
CA PRO A 34 2.50 -2.50 -0.67
C PRO A 34 1.07 -2.15 -0.25
N TYR A 35 0.82 -2.19 1.06
CA TYR A 35 -0.41 -1.68 1.67
C TYR A 35 -0.18 -0.32 2.33
N ILE A 36 -1.11 0.61 2.15
CA ILE A 36 -1.13 1.89 2.84
C ILE A 36 -2.37 1.92 3.74
N GLY A 37 -2.15 2.03 5.05
CA GLY A 37 -3.23 1.97 6.03
C GLY A 37 -4.17 3.17 5.97
N ILE A 38 -5.48 2.91 6.07
CA ILE A 38 -6.53 3.93 6.13
C ILE A 38 -7.14 4.06 7.55
N GLY A 39 -6.49 3.48 8.55
CA GLY A 39 -6.99 3.45 9.94
C GLY A 39 -8.27 2.63 10.09
N SER A 40 -8.41 1.52 9.36
CA SER A 40 -9.61 0.68 9.38
C SER A 40 -9.61 -0.40 10.44
N LEU A 41 -8.47 -0.71 11.06
CA LEU A 41 -8.39 -1.83 12.01
C LEU A 41 -9.35 -1.61 13.18
N PRO A 42 -10.07 -2.67 13.62
CA PRO A 42 -9.88 -4.08 13.25
C PRO A 42 -10.57 -4.50 11.93
N ALA A 43 -11.29 -3.62 11.25
CA ALA A 43 -11.90 -3.95 9.96
C ALA A 43 -10.85 -4.17 8.86
N THR A 44 -11.00 -5.27 8.12
CA THR A 44 -10.09 -5.68 7.04
C THR A 44 -10.83 -5.80 5.70
N ASN A 45 -10.08 -5.97 4.60
CA ASN A 45 -10.64 -6.24 3.28
C ASN A 45 -11.76 -7.30 3.34
N HIS A 46 -12.77 -7.15 2.48
CA HIS A 46 -13.97 -8.00 2.39
C HIS A 46 -14.97 -7.88 3.56
N GLN A 47 -14.92 -6.79 4.33
CA GLN A 47 -15.91 -6.46 5.35
C GLN A 47 -16.66 -5.18 4.99
N LYS A 48 -17.92 -5.08 5.40
CA LYS A 48 -18.77 -3.89 5.15
C LYS A 48 -18.15 -2.65 5.81
N GLU A 49 -17.68 -2.80 7.03
CA GLU A 49 -17.07 -1.76 7.84
C GLU A 49 -15.82 -1.21 7.15
N PHE A 50 -15.01 -2.07 6.52
CA PHE A 50 -13.84 -1.64 5.75
C PHE A 50 -14.24 -0.76 4.56
N ALA A 51 -15.32 -1.10 3.85
CA ALA A 51 -15.82 -0.27 2.75
C ALA A 51 -16.24 1.12 3.25
N GLU A 52 -16.84 1.22 4.45
CA GLU A 52 -17.18 2.50 5.07
C GLU A 52 -15.92 3.33 5.43
N HIS A 53 -14.78 2.69 5.70
CA HIS A 53 -13.50 3.39 5.91
C HIS A 53 -12.90 3.92 4.61
N CYS A 54 -13.12 3.25 3.47
CA CYS A 54 -12.54 3.61 2.17
C CYS A 54 -13.00 4.96 1.61
N VAL A 55 -14.07 5.55 2.14
CA VAL A 55 -14.67 6.81 1.67
C VAL A 55 -14.50 7.96 2.67
N ARG A 56 -13.63 7.79 3.67
CA ARG A 56 -13.37 8.79 4.72
C ARG A 56 -12.14 9.65 4.39
N PRO A 57 -11.98 10.83 5.02
CA PRO A 57 -10.80 11.67 4.81
C PRO A 57 -9.44 10.98 5.02
N ALA A 58 -9.37 9.98 5.90
CA ALA A 58 -8.15 9.19 6.10
C ALA A 58 -7.78 8.34 4.86
N ALA A 59 -8.78 7.87 4.09
CA ALA A 59 -8.55 7.14 2.85
C ALA A 59 -8.07 8.08 1.73
N GLU A 60 -8.62 9.30 1.65
CA GLU A 60 -8.14 10.32 0.71
C GLU A 60 -6.68 10.74 0.98
N LEU A 61 -6.32 10.90 2.25
CA LEU A 61 -4.93 11.15 2.64
C LEU A 61 -4.03 9.97 2.25
N ALA A 62 -4.45 8.74 2.54
CA ALA A 62 -3.72 7.54 2.17
C ALA A 62 -3.55 7.42 0.64
N LEU A 63 -4.56 7.79 -0.15
CA LEU A 63 -4.51 7.80 -1.61
C LEU A 63 -3.44 8.77 -2.12
N THR A 64 -3.44 10.00 -1.60
CA THR A 64 -2.48 11.03 -2.00
C THR A 64 -1.05 10.66 -1.59
N ASP A 65 -0.88 10.13 -0.37
CA ASP A 65 0.42 9.64 0.09
C ASP A 65 0.92 8.46 -0.75
N ALA A 66 0.04 7.50 -1.07
CA ALA A 66 0.38 6.33 -1.88
C ALA A 66 0.84 6.73 -3.29
N ALA A 67 0.10 7.63 -3.94
CA ALA A 67 0.44 8.15 -5.26
C ALA A 67 1.80 8.86 -5.25
N THR A 68 2.03 9.70 -4.23
CA THR A 68 3.30 10.42 -4.06
C THR A 68 4.47 9.45 -3.83
N ALA A 69 4.28 8.47 -2.94
CA ALA A 69 5.30 7.45 -2.65
C ALA A 69 5.64 6.61 -3.88
N LEU A 70 4.63 6.23 -4.68
CA LEU A 70 4.84 5.47 -5.92
C LEU A 70 5.60 6.31 -6.96
N ALA A 71 5.27 7.59 -7.10
CA ALA A 71 5.98 8.50 -8.00
C ALA A 71 7.45 8.66 -7.60
N TRP A 72 7.74 8.87 -6.31
CA TRP A 72 9.12 8.94 -5.81
C TRP A 72 9.87 7.62 -6.05
N THR A 73 9.22 6.48 -5.80
CA THR A 73 9.81 5.16 -6.08
C THR A 73 10.16 5.01 -7.56
N ALA A 74 9.28 5.44 -8.46
CA ALA A 74 9.53 5.39 -9.90
C ALA A 74 10.72 6.28 -10.31
N ILE A 75 10.83 7.48 -9.73
CA ILE A 75 11.96 8.39 -9.94
C ILE A 75 13.27 7.75 -9.47
N ASP A 76 13.28 7.18 -8.26
CA ASP A 76 14.46 6.53 -7.69
C ASP A 76 14.92 5.35 -8.55
N VAL A 77 13.98 4.52 -9.01
CA VAL A 77 14.28 3.39 -9.90
C VAL A 77 14.82 3.88 -11.25
N ALA A 78 14.22 4.90 -11.85
CA ALA A 78 14.67 5.46 -13.12
C ALA A 78 16.08 6.08 -12.99
N ALA A 79 16.33 6.83 -11.91
CA ALA A 79 17.62 7.45 -11.63
C ALA A 79 18.70 6.41 -11.33
N ALA A 80 18.37 5.31 -10.65
CA ALA A 80 19.31 4.23 -10.36
C ALA A 80 19.69 3.44 -11.63
N ARG A 81 18.75 3.28 -12.59
CA ARG A 81 18.99 2.58 -13.86
C ARG A 81 19.79 3.40 -14.89
N ASN A 82 19.87 4.71 -14.70
CA ASN A 82 20.63 5.63 -15.56
C ASN A 82 22.08 5.87 -15.06
N ARG A 83 22.52 5.15 -14.03
CA ARG A 83 23.91 5.10 -13.57
C ARG A 83 24.55 3.82 -14.04
#